data_AF-A0A4V4R936-F1
#
_entry.id   AF-A0A4V4R936-F1
#
_cell.length_a   1.000
_cell.length_b   1.000
_cell.length_c   1.000
_cell.angle_alpha   90.00
_cell.angle_beta   90.00
_cell.angle_gamma   90.00
#
_symmetry.space_group_name_H-M   'P 1'
#
loop_
_entity.id
_entity.type
_entity.pdbx_description
1 polymer ?
#
loop_
_entity_poly.entity_id
_entity_poly.type
_entity_poly.pdbx_seq_one_letter_code
_entity_poly.pdbx_strand_id
1 'polypeptide(L)' 'MEESSQTETASDAEVLAYMQRQLRSGRVKPGVLVSLTQTAFADVSHERIVECFKQLDSTLLKR' A
#
# COMPACT_ATOMS: atom_id res chain seq x y z
N MET A 1 -24.15 10.34 -8.68
CA MET A 1 -23.39 9.73 -7.58
C MET A 1 -22.28 10.68 -7.26
N GLU A 2 -22.25 11.09 -6.00
CA GLU A 2 -21.64 12.32 -5.51
C GLU A 2 -20.13 12.37 -5.62
N GLU A 3 -19.73 13.62 -5.81
CA GLU A 3 -18.41 14.24 -5.73
C GLU A 3 -17.55 13.72 -4.57
N SER A 4 -16.30 13.44 -4.87
CA SER A 4 -15.21 13.50 -3.89
C SER A 4 -13.94 13.82 -4.66
N SER A 5 -13.81 15.10 -5.00
CA SER A 5 -12.55 15.74 -5.36
C SER A 5 -11.65 15.74 -4.13
N GLN A 6 -11.11 14.58 -3.80
CA GLN A 6 -10.15 14.43 -2.71
C GLN A 6 -8.75 14.71 -3.25
N THR A 7 -8.29 15.94 -3.05
CA THR A 7 -6.87 16.19 -2.75
C THR A 7 -6.56 15.68 -1.33
N GLU A 8 -6.94 14.44 -1.04
CA GLU A 8 -6.69 13.79 0.24
C GLU A 8 -5.52 12.85 0.05
N THR A 9 -4.57 12.96 0.96
CA THR A 9 -3.45 12.06 1.11
C THR A 9 -3.95 10.63 0.96
N ALA A 10 -3.34 9.83 0.09
CA ALA A 10 -3.84 8.49 -0.24
C ALA A 10 -4.20 7.70 1.03
N SER A 11 -5.40 7.12 1.02
CA SER A 11 -5.93 6.41 2.17
C SER A 11 -5.19 5.08 2.36
N ASP A 12 -5.15 4.57 3.59
CA ASP A 12 -4.47 3.29 3.89
C ASP A 12 -5.03 2.13 3.06
N ALA A 13 -6.33 2.16 2.76
CA ALA A 13 -6.99 1.21 1.85
C ALA A 13 -6.42 1.23 0.43
N GLU A 14 -6.06 2.40 -0.09
CA GLU A 14 -5.46 2.55 -1.43
C GLU A 14 -4.02 2.03 -1.45
N VAL A 15 -3.26 2.35 -0.41
CA VAL A 15 -1.89 1.86 -0.21
C VAL A 15 -1.88 0.34 -0.13
N LEU A 16 -2.78 -0.26 0.65
CA LEU A 16 -2.95 -1.70 0.77
C LEU A 16 -3.36 -2.37 -0.56
N ALA A 17 -4.33 -1.79 -1.27
CA ALA A 17 -4.78 -2.31 -2.56
C ALA A 17 -3.65 -2.29 -3.59
N TYR A 18 -2.86 -1.22 -3.62
CA TYR A 18 -1.68 -1.10 -4.47
C TYR A 18 -0.64 -2.18 -4.14
N MET A 19 -0.28 -2.32 -2.86
CA MET A 19 0.68 -3.33 -2.41
C MET A 19 0.23 -4.76 -2.75
N GLN A 20 -1.05 -5.08 -2.54
CA GLN A 20 -1.63 -6.37 -2.94
C GLN A 20 -1.52 -6.61 -4.44
N ARG A 21 -1.75 -5.58 -5.27
CA ARG A 21 -1.62 -5.68 -6.73
C ARG A 21 -0.19 -6.00 -7.16
N GLN A 22 0.80 -5.37 -6.52
CA GLN A 22 2.22 -5.62 -6.76
C GLN A 22 2.62 -7.05 -6.36
N LEU A 23 2.14 -7.53 -5.21
CA LEU A 23 2.37 -8.91 -4.77
C LEU A 23 1.73 -9.94 -5.70
N ARG A 24 0.49 -9.68 -6.17
CA ARG A 24 -0.18 -10.54 -7.16
C ARG A 24 0.54 -10.58 -8.51
N SER A 25 1.31 -9.55 -8.85
CA SER A 25 2.14 -9.58 -10.06
C SER A 25 3.30 -10.57 -9.96
N GLY A 26 3.70 -10.99 -8.75
CA GLY A 26 4.81 -11.92 -8.50
C GLY A 26 6.20 -11.36 -8.85
N ARG A 27 6.28 -10.14 -9.37
CA ARG A 27 7.51 -9.46 -9.79
C ARG A 27 8.13 -8.58 -8.70
N VAL A 28 7.37 -8.25 -7.66
CA VAL A 28 7.81 -7.35 -6.60
C VAL A 28 8.10 -8.16 -5.35
N LYS A 29 9.35 -8.08 -4.87
CA LYS A 29 9.75 -8.71 -3.61
C LYS A 29 9.23 -7.89 -2.43
N PRO A 30 8.88 -8.53 -1.30
CA PRO A 30 8.43 -7.81 -0.10
C PRO A 30 9.44 -6.74 0.37
N GLY A 31 10.74 -7.04 0.27
CA GLY A 31 11.80 -6.10 0.66
C GLY A 31 11.89 -4.81 -0.18
N VAL A 32 11.36 -4.79 -1.40
CA VAL A 32 11.30 -3.57 -2.24
C VAL A 32 9.89 -2.97 -2.29
N LEU A 33 8.89 -3.66 -1.75
CA LEU A 33 7.48 -3.26 -1.80
C LEU A 33 7.24 -1.94 -1.06
N VAL A 34 7.86 -1.77 0.12
CA VAL A 34 7.77 -0.54 0.91
C VAL A 34 8.35 0.64 0.14
N SER A 35 9.57 0.53 -0.38
CA SER A 35 10.23 1.60 -1.15
C SER A 35 9.47 1.94 -2.44
N LEU A 36 8.94 0.92 -3.13
CA LEU A 36 8.15 1.09 -4.35
C LEU A 36 6.81 1.79 -4.07
N THR A 37 6.17 1.44 -2.95
CA THR A 37 4.93 2.11 -2.50
C THR A 37 5.20 3.54 -2.06
N GLN A 38 6.32 3.81 -1.39
CA GLN A 38 6.72 5.17 -1.01
C GLN A 38 7.01 6.05 -2.23
N THR A 39 7.54 5.46 -3.31
CA THR A 39 7.73 6.15 -4.59
C THR A 39 6.40 6.48 -5.26
N ALA A 40 5.41 5.57 -5.15
CA ALA A 40 4.08 5.76 -5.72
C ALA A 40 3.20 6.72 -4.91
N PHE A 41 3.40 6.78 -3.60
CA PHE A 41 2.63 7.59 -2.65
C PHE A 41 3.57 8.53 -1.88
N ALA A 42 4.06 9.57 -2.57
CA ALA A 42 5.00 10.54 -2.00
C ALA A 42 4.41 11.30 -0.79
N ASP A 43 3.09 11.47 -0.76
CA ASP A 43 2.37 12.15 0.32
C ASP A 43 2.14 11.28 1.55
N VAL A 44 2.42 9.97 1.48
CA VAL A 44 2.25 9.04 2.60
C VAL A 44 3.59 8.83 3.32
N SER A 45 3.58 8.97 4.64
CA SER A 45 4.78 8.76 5.45
C SER A 45 5.25 7.31 5.41
N HIS A 46 6.57 7.11 5.50
CA HIS A 46 7.17 5.78 5.50
C HIS A 46 6.59 4.89 6.62
N GLU A 47 6.40 5.43 7.82
CA GLU A 47 5.82 4.67 8.94
C GLU A 47 4.45 4.10 8.58
N ARG A 48 3.59 4.90 7.95
CA ARG A 48 2.23 4.48 7.57
C ARG A 48 2.24 3.39 6.48
N ILE A 49 3.20 3.47 5.55
CA ILE A 49 3.43 2.42 4.55
C ILE A 49 3.91 1.12 5.21
N VAL A 50 4.80 1.20 6.19
CA VAL A 50 5.28 0.03 6.95
C VAL A 50 4.15 -0.60 7.76
N GLU A 51 3.26 0.20 8.35
CA GLU A 51 2.06 -0.32 9.02
C GLU A 51 1.12 -1.05 8.05
N CYS A 52 0.86 -0.47 6.87
CA CYS A 52 0.09 -1.13 5.82
C CYS A 52 0.74 -2.47 5.42
N PHE A 53 2.07 -2.49 5.22
CA PHE A 53 2.80 -3.71 4.89
C PHE A 53 2.65 -4.81 5.95
N LYS A 54 2.75 -4.46 7.25
CA LYS A 54 2.55 -5.40 8.37
C LYS A 54 1.13 -5.98 8.40
N GLN A 55 0.11 -5.15 8.15
CA GLN A 55 -1.27 -5.61 8.06
C GLN A 55 -1.46 -6.61 6.91
N LEU A 56 -0.78 -6.36 5.79
CA LEU A 56 -0.77 -7.22 4.60
C LEU A 56 -0.15 -8.60 4.89
N ASP A 57 1.00 -8.62 5.57
CA ASP A 57 1.67 -9.86 5.98
C ASP A 57 0.79 -10.69 6.94
N SER A 58 0.17 -10.03 7.93
CA SER A 58 -0.74 -10.69 8.86
C SER A 58 -2.01 -11.25 8.19
N THR A 59 -2.49 -10.65 7.11
CA THR A 59 -3.66 -11.15 6.37
C THR A 59 -3.30 -12.27 5.39
N LEU A 60 -2.08 -12.25 4.86
CA LEU A 60 -1.55 -13.30 3.98
C LEU A 60 -1.16 -14.58 4.75
N LEU A 61 -0.62 -14.46 5.97
CA LEU A 61 -0.19 -15.58 6.81
C LEU A 61 -1.32 -16.31 7.55
N LYS A 62 -2.53 -15.75 7.58
CA LYS A 62 -3.71 -16.37 8.24
C LYS A 62 -4.43 -17.41 7.36
N ARG A 63 -3.80 -17.90 6.29
CA ARG A 63 -4.36 -18.92 5.40
C ARG A 63 -3.82 -20.31 5.69
#